data_AF-A0AAV9LEQ7-F1
#
_entry.id   AF-A0AAV9LEQ7-F1
#
_cell.length_a   1.000
_cell.length_b   1.000
_cell.length_c   1.000
_cell.angle_alpha   90.00
_cell.angle_beta   90.00
_cell.angle_gamma   90.00
#
_symmetry.space_group_name_H-M   'P 1'
#
loop_
_entity.id
_entity.type
_entity.pdbx_description
1 polymer ?
#
loop_
_entity_poly.entity_id
_entity_poly.type
_entity_poly.pdbx_seq_one_letter_code
_entity_poly.pdbx_strand_id
1 'polypeptide(L)' 'MGNTVDYNRPLYLHPSDAPGSYSIEIQLKGMENYMLWSRAMKLALLGRNKLGFIDGSFQRGNSKGDL' A
#
# COMPACT_ATOMS: atom_id res chain seq x y z
N MET A 1 -21.21 8.31 -20.17
CA MET A 1 -20.40 7.07 -20.10
C MET A 1 -19.72 7.07 -18.74
N GLY A 2 -19.98 6.06 -17.90
CA GLY A 2 -19.51 6.07 -16.51
C GLY A 2 -18.01 5.84 -16.45
N ASN A 3 -17.30 6.71 -15.74
CA ASN A 3 -15.88 6.52 -15.44
C ASN A 3 -15.76 5.36 -14.45
N THR A 4 -15.52 4.15 -14.97
CA THR A 4 -15.26 2.98 -14.13
C THR A 4 -13.87 3.13 -13.51
N VAL A 5 -13.83 3.50 -12.24
CA VAL A 5 -12.57 3.61 -11.50
C VAL A 5 -12.05 2.20 -11.22
N ASP A 6 -10.84 1.90 -11.71
CA ASP A 6 -10.17 0.65 -11.40
C ASP A 6 -9.54 0.73 -10.01
N TYR A 7 -10.21 0.11 -9.04
CA TYR A 7 -9.79 0.05 -7.64
C TYR A 7 -8.47 -0.72 -7.42
N ASN A 8 -8.01 -1.49 -8.42
CA ASN A 8 -6.75 -2.20 -8.37
C ASN A 8 -5.56 -1.36 -8.86
N ARG A 9 -5.80 -0.13 -9.35
CA ARG A 9 -4.71 0.75 -9.79
C ARG A 9 -3.84 1.18 -8.59
N PRO A 10 -2.50 1.18 -8.72
CA PRO A 10 -1.58 1.62 -7.66
C PRO A 10 -1.76 3.07 -7.21
N LEU A 11 -2.30 3.92 -8.09
CA LEU A 11 -2.57 5.33 -7.84
C LEU A 11 -4.02 5.61 -7.41
N TYR A 12 -4.85 4.58 -7.28
CA TYR A 12 -6.20 4.74 -6.77
C TYR A 12 -6.15 5.02 -5.26
N LEU A 13 -6.72 6.16 -4.85
CA LEU A 13 -6.82 6.55 -3.45
C LEU A 13 -8.13 6.00 -2.89
N HIS A 14 -8.06 4.95 -2.06
CA HIS A 14 -9.25 4.40 -1.44
C HIS A 14 -9.77 5.37 -0.36
N PRO A 15 -11.09 5.56 -0.16
CA PRO A 15 -11.63 6.43 0.89
C PRO A 15 -11.14 6.10 2.32
N SER A 16 -10.70 4.87 2.53
CA SER A 16 -10.08 4.44 3.79
C SER A 16 -8.60 4.85 3.94
N ASP A 17 -7.99 5.56 2.99
CA ASP A 17 -6.59 6.03 3.02
C ASP A 17 -6.39 7.35 3.77
N ALA A 18 -7.15 7.58 4.84
CA ALA A 18 -6.96 8.74 5.69
C ALA A 18 -5.63 8.68 6.46
N PRO A 19 -5.00 9.83 6.77
CA PRO A 19 -3.92 9.91 7.75
C PRO A 19 -4.41 9.31 9.08
N GLY A 20 -3.78 8.22 9.53
CA GLY A 20 -4.22 7.47 10.73
C GLY A 20 -5.06 6.22 10.46
N SER A 21 -5.46 5.95 9.21
CA SER A 21 -6.12 4.68 8.84
C SER A 21 -5.18 3.47 8.83
N TYR A 22 -3.86 3.74 8.84
CA TYR A 22 -2.82 2.74 9.02
C TYR A 22 -2.60 2.51 10.51
N SER A 23 -3.40 1.61 11.08
CA SER A 23 -3.12 1.06 12.40
C SER A 23 -2.70 -0.39 12.24
N ILE A 24 -1.39 -0.62 12.06
CA ILE A 24 -0.84 -1.95 12.28
C ILE A 24 -0.82 -2.11 13.80
N GLU A 25 -1.69 -2.97 14.32
CA GLU A 25 -1.81 -3.23 15.77
C GLU A 25 -0.52 -3.76 16.40
N ILE A 26 0.42 -4.20 15.55
CA ILE A 26 1.72 -4.74 15.93
C ILE A 26 2.76 -3.62 15.77
N GLN A 27 3.25 -3.09 16.89
CA GLN A 27 4.36 -2.14 16.90
C GLN A 27 5.70 -2.87 16.81
N LEU A 28 6.68 -2.32 16.09
CA LEU A 28 8.05 -2.84 16.07
C LEU A 28 8.72 -2.58 17.42
N LYS A 29 9.12 -3.64 18.12
CA LYS A 29 9.80 -3.57 19.43
C LYS A 29 11.27 -3.91 19.34
N GLY A 30 11.65 -4.72 18.36
CA GLY A 30 13.02 -5.11 18.13
C GLY A 30 13.12 -6.31 17.19
N MET A 31 14.25 -7.01 17.26
CA MET A 31 14.51 -8.19 16.44
C MET A 31 13.52 -9.33 16.73
N GLU A 32 13.07 -9.43 17.99
CA GLU A 32 12.16 -10.46 18.49
C GLU A 32 10.80 -10.47 17.79
N ASN A 33 10.36 -9.33 17.24
CA ASN A 33 9.06 -9.22 16.58
C ASN A 33 9.14 -8.73 15.13
N TYR A 34 10.34 -8.54 14.58
CA TYR A 34 10.54 -8.06 13.21
C TYR A 34 9.86 -8.94 12.15
N MET A 35 9.95 -10.26 12.28
CA MET A 35 9.34 -11.20 11.31
C MET A 35 7.82 -11.08 11.28
N LEU A 36 7.19 -10.91 12.45
CA LEU A 36 5.76 -10.74 12.56
C LEU A 36 5.32 -9.35 12.08
N TRP A 37 6.02 -8.32 12.52
CA TRP A 37 5.79 -6.94 12.12
C TRP A 37 5.91 -6.73 10.61
N SER A 38 6.98 -7.25 9.99
CA SER A 38 7.23 -7.11 8.55
C SER A 38 6.17 -7.83 7.71
N ARG A 39 5.69 -9.00 8.15
CA ARG A 39 4.57 -9.69 7.50
C ARG A 39 3.26 -8.90 7.60
N ALA A 40 2.93 -8.38 8.79
CA ALA A 40 1.73 -7.58 8.99
C ALA A 40 1.76 -6.29 8.15
N MET A 41 2.91 -5.61 8.09
CA MET A 41 3.12 -4.44 7.24
C MET A 41 2.95 -4.77 5.75
N LYS A 42 3.56 -5.86 5.27
CA LYS A 42 3.40 -6.30 3.87
C LYS A 42 1.95 -6.59 3.51
N LEU A 43 1.21 -7.28 4.38
CA LEU A 43 -0.21 -7.58 4.15
C LEU A 43 -1.08 -6.32 4.13
N ALA A 44 -0.85 -5.39 5.05
CA ALA A 44 -1.56 -4.11 5.10
C ALA A 44 -1.32 -3.25 3.84
N LEU A 45 -0.09 -3.28 3.30
CA LEU A 45 0.26 -2.60 2.06
C LEU A 45 -0.29 -3.31 0.82
N LEU A 46 -0.26 -4.64 0.79
CA LEU A 46 -0.80 -5.45 -0.30
C LEU A 46 -2.31 -5.24 -0.46
N GLY A 47 -3.06 -5.23 0.65
CA GLY A 47 -4.51 -5.02 0.65
C GLY A 47 -4.96 -3.66 0.09
N ARG A 48 -4.03 -2.72 -0.15
CA ARG A 48 -4.31 -1.40 -0.73
C ARG A 48 -3.50 -1.11 -2.00
N ASN A 49 -2.87 -2.13 -2.61
CA ASN A 49 -1.99 -1.98 -3.78
C ASN A 49 -0.80 -1.03 -3.58
N LYS A 50 -0.34 -0.85 -2.33
CA LYS A 50 0.76 0.07 -1.98
C LYS A 50 2.10 -0.61 -1.77
N LEU A 51 2.15 -1.95 -1.80
CA LEU A 51 3.40 -2.69 -1.61
C LEU A 51 4.46 -2.30 -2.66
N GLY A 52 4.02 -2.02 -3.88
CA GLY A 52 4.89 -1.63 -4.99
C GLY A 52 5.73 -0.37 -4.76
N PHE A 53 5.27 0.54 -3.89
CA PHE A 53 6.02 1.74 -3.52
C PHE A 53 7.18 1.44 -2.55
N ILE A 54 7.06 0.36 -1.76
CA ILE A 54 8.03 0.00 -0.74
C ILE A 54 9.06 -1.00 -1.27
N ASP A 55 8.62 -1.99 -2.07
CA ASP A 55 9.52 -2.99 -2.66
C ASP A 55 10.18 -2.52 -3.98
N GLY A 56 9.74 -1.38 -4.52
CA GLY A 56 10.28 -0.78 -5.73
C GLY A 56 9.77 -1.41 -7.03
N SER A 57 8.84 -2.36 -6.98
CA SER A 57 8.19 -2.93 -8.17
C SER A 57 7.32 -1.89 -8.91
N PHE A 58 6.88 -0.83 -8.22
CA PHE A 58 6.23 0.33 -8.83
C PHE A 58 7.18 1.53 -8.85
N GLN A 59 7.86 1.73 -9.99
CA GLN A 59 8.72 2.89 -10.22
C GLN A 59 7.93 4.08 -10.75
N ARG A 60 8.32 5.30 -10.34
CA ARG A 60 7.72 6.57 -10.81
C ARG A 60 7.67 6.70 -12.34
N GLY A 61 8.56 6.04 -13.08
CA GLY A 61 8.55 6.03 -14.55
C GLY A 61 7.52 5.08 -15.18
N ASN A 62 6.91 4.19 -14.40
CA ASN A 62 5.89 3.24 -14.87
C ASN A 62 4.46 3.77 -14.71
N SER A 63 4.29 4.98 -14.15
CA SER A 63 3.10 5.76 -14.43
C SER A 63 3.19 6.20 -15.88
N LYS A 64 2.68 5.39 -16.81
CA LYS A 64 2.20 5.95 -18.06
C LYS A 64 1.20 7.02 -17.64
N GLY A 65 1.62 8.27 -17.79
CA GLY A 65 0.74 9.41 -17.69
C GLY A 65 -0.27 9.22 -18.79
N ASP A 66 -1.42 8.66 -18.45
CA ASP A 66 -2.62 8.75 -19.27
C ASP A 66 -3.06 10.23 -19.15
N LEU A 67 -2.47 11.08 -20.00
CA LEU A 67 -3.06 12.33 -20.45
C LEU A 67 -3.95 12.02 -21.66
#